data_AF-A0A527HDX0-F1
#
_entry.id   AF-A0A527HDX0-F1
#
_cell.length_a   1.000
_cell.length_b   1.000
_cell.length_c   1.000
_cell.angle_alpha   90.00
_cell.angle_beta   90.00
_cell.angle_gamma   90.00
#
_symmetry.space_group_name_H-M   'P 1'
#
loop_
_entity.id
_entity.type
_entity.pdbx_description
1 polymer ?
#
loop_
_entity_poly.entity_id
_entity_poly.type
_entity_poly.pdbx_seq_one_letter_code
_entity_poly.pdbx_strand_id
1 'polypeptide(L)' 'PWQLIVPAKIYHAMQKRGRCCGCFPNVVETIIRVTENYHARSEASGVDVVSHLDRVRGLRVQYGSRIHERRSADHRAA' A
#
# COMPACT_ATOMS: atom_id res chain seq x y z
N PRO A 1 20.10 -7.23 -5.52
CA PRO A 1 19.16 -7.20 -6.67
C PRO A 1 17.88 -6.44 -6.27
N TRP A 2 17.30 -5.63 -7.14
CA TRP A 2 16.04 -4.92 -6.87
C TRP A 2 14.87 -5.90 -6.81
N GLN A 3 13.91 -5.67 -5.91
CA GLN A 3 12.71 -6.51 -5.74
C GLN A 3 11.44 -5.66 -5.74
N LEU A 4 10.35 -6.23 -6.28
CA LEU A 4 9.03 -5.64 -6.24
C LEU A 4 8.47 -5.68 -4.81
N ILE A 5 8.04 -4.53 -4.30
CA ILE A 5 7.29 -4.45 -3.04
C ILE A 5 5.83 -4.79 -3.29
N VAL A 6 5.34 -5.82 -2.60
CA VAL A 6 3.93 -6.24 -2.59
C VAL A 6 3.43 -6.37 -1.15
N PRO A 7 2.12 -6.25 -0.88
CA PRO A 7 1.56 -6.38 0.46
C PRO A 7 2.03 -7.64 1.20
N ALA A 8 2.08 -8.78 0.51
CA ALA A 8 2.54 -10.05 1.09
C ALA A 8 3.99 -9.96 1.64
N LYS A 9 4.90 -9.26 0.94
CA LYS A 9 6.28 -9.07 1.40
C LYS A 9 6.34 -8.28 2.70
N ILE A 10 5.52 -7.24 2.81
CA ILE A 10 5.42 -6.42 4.03
C ILE A 10 4.89 -7.26 5.18
N TYR A 11 3.80 -7.99 4.95
CA TYR A 11 3.19 -8.85 5.97
C TYR A 11 4.15 -9.93 6.47
N HIS A 12 4.89 -10.56 5.57
CA HIS A 12 5.94 -11.51 5.92
C HIS A 12 7.06 -10.87 6.74
N ALA A 13 7.57 -9.72 6.31
CA ALA A 13 8.63 -9.00 7.02
C ALA A 13 8.20 -8.58 8.44
N MET A 14 6.94 -8.19 8.60
CA MET A 14 6.36 -7.83 9.91
C MET A 14 5.99 -9.03 10.77
N GLN A 15 6.18 -10.26 10.28
CA GLN A 15 5.72 -11.50 10.90
C GLN A 15 4.21 -11.50 11.22
N LYS A 16 3.43 -10.67 10.52
CA LYS A 16 1.97 -10.59 10.67
C LYS A 16 1.34 -11.47 9.60
N ARG A 17 0.83 -12.64 10.00
CA ARG A 17 -0.02 -13.44 9.10
C ARG A 17 -1.39 -12.76 9.03
N GLY A 18 -1.85 -12.43 7.82
CA GLY A 18 -3.12 -11.76 7.53
C GLY A 18 -4.36 -12.62 7.87
N ARG A 19 -4.52 -12.98 9.15
CA ARG A 19 -5.64 -13.79 9.65
C ARG A 19 -6.93 -12.97 9.77
N CYS A 20 -6.83 -11.64 9.67
CA CYS A 20 -7.99 -10.80 9.45
C CYS A 20 -7.75 -9.98 8.19
N CYS A 21 -8.71 -9.97 7.28
CA CYS A 21 -8.73 -9.23 6.03
C CYS A 21 -8.75 -7.69 6.24
N GLY A 22 -8.30 -7.23 7.41
CA GLY A 22 -8.36 -5.84 7.91
C GLY A 22 -7.22 -5.47 8.87
N CYS A 23 -6.23 -6.35 9.08
CA CYS A 23 -5.22 -6.18 10.13
C CYS A 23 -4.20 -5.07 9.81
N PHE A 24 -4.07 -4.73 8.52
CA PHE A 24 -3.17 -3.69 8.03
C PHE A 24 -3.88 -2.83 6.99
N PRO A 25 -4.71 -1.88 7.46
CA PRO A 25 -5.46 -1.07 6.56
C PRO A 25 -4.56 -0.17 5.72
N ASN A 26 -4.99 0.06 4.48
CA ASN A 26 -4.32 1.00 3.58
C ASN A 26 -2.86 0.63 3.25
N VAL A 27 -2.49 -0.65 3.28
CA VAL A 27 -1.10 -1.08 2.97
C VAL A 27 -0.65 -0.63 1.58
N VAL A 28 -1.54 -0.71 0.57
CA VAL A 28 -1.24 -0.30 -0.81
C VAL A 28 -0.96 1.20 -0.87
N GLU A 29 -1.76 2.00 -0.19
CA GLU A 29 -1.58 3.46 -0.14
C GLU A 29 -0.32 3.85 0.64
N THR A 30 -0.01 3.11 1.70
CA THR A 30 1.21 3.28 2.47
C THR A 30 2.43 2.99 1.61
N ILE A 31 2.39 1.93 0.79
CA ILE A 31 3.45 1.62 -0.18
C ILE A 31 3.64 2.81 -1.11
N ILE A 32 2.58 3.26 -1.79
CA ILE A 32 2.65 4.38 -2.74
C ILE A 32 3.30 5.60 -2.08
N ARG A 33 2.76 6.07 -0.95
CA ARG A 33 3.24 7.26 -0.25
C ARG A 33 4.71 7.14 0.16
N VAL A 34 5.12 6.00 0.70
CA VAL A 34 6.50 5.78 1.14
C VAL A 34 7.45 5.70 -0.06
N THR A 35 7.03 5.03 -1.15
CA THR A 35 7.82 4.95 -2.38
C THR A 35 8.01 6.33 -3.01
N GLU A 36 6.98 7.17 -3.05
CA GLU A 36 7.10 8.56 -3.55
C GLU A 36 8.09 9.37 -2.74
N ASN A 37 7.95 9.33 -1.41
CA ASN A 37 8.85 10.07 -0.54
C ASN A 37 10.30 9.55 -0.62
N TYR A 38 10.51 8.24 -0.81
CA TYR A 38 11.84 7.69 -1.04
C TYR A 38 12.43 8.24 -2.34
N HIS A 39 11.67 8.16 -3.43
CA HIS A 39 12.12 8.60 -4.75
C HIS A 39 12.25 10.13 -4.88
N ALA A 40 11.46 10.91 -4.15
CA ALA A 40 11.60 12.36 -4.09
C ALA A 40 12.88 12.81 -3.37
N ARG A 41 13.42 11.97 -2.47
CA ARG A 41 14.64 12.25 -1.70
C ARG A 41 15.90 11.70 -2.37
N SER A 42 15.78 10.61 -3.11
CA SER A 42 16.86 10.12 -3.96
C SER A 42 16.85 10.89 -5.27
N GLU A 43 17.97 11.44 -5.73
CA GLU A 43 18.17 12.02 -7.08
C GLU A 43 17.96 10.99 -8.24
N ALA A 44 17.22 9.91 -8.00
CA ALA A 44 16.88 8.89 -8.96
C ALA A 44 15.78 9.41 -9.90
N SER A 45 16.20 10.10 -10.97
CA SER A 45 15.45 10.37 -12.21
C SER A 45 13.92 10.45 -12.03
N GLY A 46 13.45 11.52 -11.38
CA GLY A 46 12.07 11.67 -10.88
C GLY A 46 10.95 11.69 -11.93
N VAL A 47 11.25 11.62 -13.23
CA VAL A 47 10.24 11.76 -14.30
C VAL A 47 9.53 10.44 -14.59
N ASP A 48 10.20 9.29 -14.50
CA ASP A 48 9.61 8.00 -14.90
C ASP A 48 8.83 7.32 -13.75
N VAL A 49 9.24 7.53 -12.50
CA VAL A 49 8.63 6.86 -11.33
C VAL A 49 7.24 7.40 -11.00
N VAL A 50 7.03 8.71 -11.11
CA VAL A 50 5.74 9.36 -10.77
C VAL A 50 4.63 8.91 -11.73
N SER A 51 4.94 8.81 -13.02
CA SER A 51 4.02 8.33 -14.08
C SER A 51 3.45 6.93 -13.79
N HIS A 52 4.28 6.02 -13.29
CA HIS A 52 3.86 4.65 -12.97
C HIS A 52 2.94 4.60 -11.73
N LEU A 53 3.18 5.45 -10.73
CA LEU A 53 2.35 5.50 -9.52
C LEU A 53 0.97 6.09 -9.79
N ASP A 54 0.87 7.08 -10.68
CA ASP A 54 -0.42 7.61 -11.13
C ASP A 54 -1.25 6.55 -11.85
N ARG A 55 -0.60 5.69 -12.66
CA ARG A 55 -1.27 4.53 -13.27
C ARG A 55 -1.78 3.54 -12.22
N VAL A 56 -1.02 3.28 -11.15
CA VAL A 56 -1.47 2.41 -10.04
C VAL A 56 -2.67 3.02 -9.31
N ARG A 57 -2.69 4.34 -9.08
CA ARG A 57 -3.85 5.04 -8.50
C ARG A 57 -5.08 4.91 -9.42
N GLY A 58 -4.92 5.11 -10.72
CA GLY A 58 -5.99 4.94 -11.71
C GLY A 58 -6.57 3.52 -11.72
N LEU A 59 -5.71 2.51 -11.69
CA LEU A 59 -6.13 1.11 -11.59
C LEU A 59 -6.87 0.82 -10.28
N ARG A 60 -6.47 1.46 -9.16
CA ARG A 60 -7.21 1.34 -7.90
C ARG A 60 -8.59 2.00 -7.97
N VAL A 61 -8.75 3.10 -8.70
CA VAL A 61 -10.08 3.68 -8.93
C VAL A 61 -10.95 2.76 -9.79
N GLN A 62 -10.37 2.16 -10.83
CA GLN A 62 -11.08 1.32 -11.79
C GLN A 62 -11.44 -0.08 -11.25
N TYR A 63 -10.52 -0.71 -10.52
CA TYR A 63 -10.63 -2.10 -10.07
C TYR A 63 -10.61 -2.25 -8.55
N GLY A 64 -10.35 -1.18 -7.80
CA GLY A 64 -10.38 -1.23 -6.35
C GLY A 64 -11.80 -1.46 -5.88
N SER A 65 -12.03 -2.53 -5.14
CA SER A 65 -13.33 -2.77 -4.52
C SER A 65 -13.65 -1.57 -3.61
N ARG A 66 -14.87 -1.04 -3.73
CA ARG A 66 -15.44 -0.02 -2.83
C ARG A 66 -15.69 -0.53 -1.41
N ILE A 67 -15.18 -1.72 -1.09
CA ILE A 67 -15.06 -2.23 0.27
C ILE A 67 -14.07 -1.27 0.94
N HIS A 68 -14.61 -0.16 1.45
CA HIS A 68 -14.05 0.48 2.63
C HIS A 68 -13.78 -0.67 3.58
N GLU A 69 -12.50 -0.96 3.75
CA GLU A 69 -11.99 -1.94 4.69
C GLU A 69 -12.72 -1.69 6.00
N ARG A 70 -13.72 -2.55 6.28
CA ARG A 70 -14.80 -2.23 7.21
C ARG A 70 -14.22 -2.14 8.60
N ARG A 71 -13.85 -0.94 9.03
CA ARG A 71 -13.76 -0.59 10.44
C ARG A 71 -15.18 -0.30 10.90
N SER A 72 -15.93 -1.33 11.28
CA SER A 72 -17.06 -1.09 12.18
C SER A 72 -16.45 -0.62 13.51
N ALA A 73 -16.83 0.57 13.94
CA ALA A 73 -16.37 1.17 15.19
C ALA A 73 -17.04 0.52 16.42
N ASP A 74 -17.65 -0.65 16.27
CA ASP A 74 -18.63 -1.18 17.22
C ASP A 74 -18.09 -2.20 18.22
N HIS A 75 -16.81 -2.57 18.16
CA HIS A 75 -16.25 -3.55 19.11
C HIS A 75 -14.84 -3.15 19.57
N ARG A 76 -14.73 -2.05 20.33
CA ARG A 76 -13.66 -1.97 21.32
C ARG A 76 -14.06 -2.91 22.46
N ALA A 77 -13.51 -4.12 22.47
CA ALA A 77 -13.43 -4.90 23.71
C ALA A 77 -12.54 -4.11 24.68
N ALA A 78 -13.09 -3.81 25.86
CA ALA A 78 -12.37 -3.27 27.01
C ALA A 78 -11.40 -4.31 27.58
#